data_AF-F1TEB0-F1
#
_entry.id   AF-F1TEB0-F1
#
_cell.length_a   1.000
_cell.length_b   1.000
_cell.length_c   1.000
_cell.angle_alpha   90.00
_cell.angle_beta   90.00
_cell.angle_gamma   90.00
#
_symmetry.space_group_name_H-M   'P 1'
#
loop_
_entity.id
_entity.type
_entity.pdbx_description
1 polymer ?
#
loop_
_entity_poly.entity_id
_entity_poly.type
_entity_poly.pdbx_seq_one_letter_code
_entity_poly.pdbx_strand_id
1 'polypeptide(L)'
;MDIMKEANNAINKMSKEDLKENVMQQFKVHFLTIGLGLMLISDENGKKEIINSTADKFDGELKALGFNPPESMVACLLMAAIARAGRRDRENLFQNGGIIVIGKNIKKALTAKIEDWLKYVDDTEIVKILRENIIITGGCIVSMLNGEEVHDYDVYFRTKEACQKVAEYYAKKFNDTHCSEVKIEDRDDRIQCFIRSEGIAKDEEFEEEQESNGISDETEPYAESPTINDDKPKYRPVFFSTNAISLSDKIQLVIRFYGSPEEIHKNYDFVHCTCCYSFFDNELTLPSRALESIINKELYYIGSKYPVCSIIRTRKFISRGWTINAGQYLKMCLQVGELNLKDFKTFKDQLAGVDSAYFSQAIACMEKKAEEDSNFKIDNTYLFEVINRIF
;
A
#
# COMPACT_ATOMS: atom_id res chain seq x y z
N MET A 1 9.02 -9.23 -41.50
CA MET A 1 9.18 -7.88 -42.10
C MET A 1 8.15 -7.64 -43.21
N ASP A 2 7.78 -8.66 -44.00
CA ASP A 2 6.81 -8.52 -45.10
C ASP A 2 5.35 -8.31 -44.65
N ILE A 3 4.93 -8.91 -43.54
CA ILE A 3 3.58 -8.77 -42.97
C ILE A 3 3.27 -7.30 -42.59
N MET A 4 4.26 -6.56 -42.09
CA MET A 4 4.12 -5.13 -41.74
C MET A 4 3.99 -4.22 -42.98
N LYS A 5 4.54 -4.65 -44.12
CA LYS A 5 4.42 -3.95 -45.40
C LYS A 5 3.04 -4.19 -46.02
N GLU A 6 2.53 -5.42 -45.95
CA GLU A 6 1.17 -5.75 -46.40
C GLU A 6 0.11 -5.05 -45.55
N ALA A 7 0.28 -5.00 -44.23
CA ALA A 7 -0.61 -4.26 -43.33
C ALA A 7 -0.65 -2.75 -43.66
N ASN A 8 0.51 -2.13 -43.89
CA ASN A 8 0.57 -0.72 -44.31
C ASN A 8 -0.07 -0.47 -45.68
N ASN A 9 0.09 -1.39 -46.63
CA ASN A 9 -0.53 -1.27 -47.95
C ASN A 9 -2.06 -1.47 -47.91
N ALA A 10 -2.57 -2.34 -47.03
CA ALA A 10 -4.01 -2.52 -46.81
C ALA A 10 -4.65 -1.29 -46.15
N ILE A 11 -3.99 -0.73 -45.12
CA ILE A 11 -4.43 0.50 -44.45
C ILE A 11 -4.44 1.69 -45.42
N ASN A 12 -3.47 1.78 -46.32
CA ASN A 12 -3.39 2.85 -47.31
C ASN A 12 -4.38 2.70 -48.49
N LYS A 13 -4.96 1.51 -48.69
CA LYS A 13 -5.97 1.24 -49.74
C LYS A 13 -7.41 1.49 -49.28
N MET A 14 -7.67 1.51 -47.97
CA MET A 14 -8.99 1.86 -47.43
C MET A 14 -9.19 3.38 -47.54
N SER A 15 -10.32 3.82 -48.09
CA SER A 15 -10.58 5.24 -48.26
C SER A 15 -10.72 5.92 -46.88
N LYS A 16 -10.26 7.17 -46.77
CA LYS A 16 -10.35 7.97 -45.52
C LYS A 16 -11.78 8.16 -45.02
N GLU A 17 -12.79 7.91 -45.87
CA GLU A 17 -14.20 8.04 -45.49
C GLU A 17 -14.79 6.76 -44.89
N ASP A 18 -14.26 5.58 -45.24
CA ASP A 18 -14.70 4.30 -44.64
C ASP A 18 -14.17 4.12 -43.22
N LEU A 19 -13.06 4.79 -42.89
CA LEU A 19 -12.45 4.86 -41.56
C LEU A 19 -13.09 5.95 -40.66
N LYS A 20 -14.16 6.63 -41.11
CA LYS A 20 -14.78 7.74 -40.37
C LYS A 20 -15.28 7.32 -38.99
N GLU A 21 -14.58 7.88 -38.00
CA GLU A 21 -14.97 8.25 -36.63
C GLU A 21 -15.62 7.22 -35.72
N ASN A 22 -16.68 6.51 -36.11
CA ASN A 22 -17.40 5.61 -35.20
C ASN A 22 -16.72 4.25 -35.02
N VAL A 23 -16.18 3.66 -36.10
CA VAL A 23 -15.47 2.38 -36.04
C VAL A 23 -14.17 2.54 -35.26
N MET A 24 -13.33 3.52 -35.59
CA MET A 24 -12.07 3.74 -34.85
C MET A 24 -12.27 4.17 -33.39
N GLN A 25 -13.36 4.87 -33.03
CA GLN A 25 -13.66 5.20 -31.63
C GLN A 25 -14.15 4.00 -30.82
N GLN A 26 -15.08 3.20 -31.34
CA GLN A 26 -15.54 1.98 -30.64
C GLN A 26 -14.43 0.93 -30.56
N PHE A 27 -13.62 0.80 -31.61
CA PHE A 27 -12.54 -0.18 -31.67
C PHE A 27 -11.36 0.17 -30.76
N LYS A 28 -11.01 1.46 -30.61
CA LYS A 28 -9.94 1.91 -29.69
C LYS A 28 -10.19 1.50 -28.23
N VAL A 29 -11.44 1.55 -27.77
CA VAL A 29 -11.81 1.27 -26.37
C VAL A 29 -11.69 -0.23 -26.05
N HIS A 30 -12.13 -1.10 -26.97
CA HIS A 30 -11.97 -2.55 -26.79
C HIS A 30 -10.50 -2.97 -26.85
N PHE A 31 -9.77 -2.45 -27.84
CA PHE A 31 -8.36 -2.75 -28.10
C PHE A 31 -7.41 -2.57 -26.92
N LEU A 32 -7.57 -1.45 -26.22
CA LEU A 32 -6.72 -1.07 -25.10
C LEU A 32 -7.04 -1.89 -23.84
N THR A 33 -8.29 -2.38 -23.71
CA THR A 33 -8.75 -3.15 -22.55
C THR A 33 -8.16 -4.57 -22.59
N ILE A 34 -8.03 -5.11 -23.80
CA ILE A 34 -7.51 -6.45 -24.08
C ILE A 34 -5.98 -6.46 -24.02
N GLY A 35 -5.34 -5.42 -24.56
CA GLY A 35 -3.88 -5.31 -24.58
C GLY A 35 -3.23 -5.23 -23.20
N LEU A 36 -3.90 -4.64 -22.21
CA LEU A 36 -3.43 -4.62 -20.83
C LEU A 36 -3.68 -5.93 -20.07
N GLY A 37 -4.78 -6.65 -20.36
CA GLY A 37 -5.04 -7.98 -19.79
C GLY A 37 -3.93 -8.98 -20.10
N LEU A 38 -3.27 -8.83 -21.25
CA LEU A 38 -2.14 -9.67 -21.68
C LEU A 38 -0.80 -9.24 -21.09
N MET A 39 -0.64 -7.97 -20.69
CA MET A 39 0.56 -7.48 -20.00
C MET A 39 0.59 -7.86 -18.52
N LEU A 40 -0.55 -8.14 -17.89
CA LEU A 40 -0.69 -8.40 -16.45
C LEU A 40 -0.73 -9.89 -16.06
N ILE A 41 -0.64 -10.81 -17.04
CA ILE A 41 -0.64 -12.26 -16.79
C ILE A 41 0.81 -12.77 -16.88
N SER A 42 1.22 -13.64 -15.96
CA SER A 42 2.58 -14.18 -15.91
C SER A 42 2.75 -15.51 -16.66
N ASP A 43 1.67 -16.28 -16.88
CA ASP A 43 1.73 -17.59 -17.55
C ASP A 43 1.37 -17.53 -19.05
N GLU A 44 2.09 -18.29 -19.88
CA GLU A 44 1.95 -18.29 -21.36
C GLU A 44 0.66 -18.94 -21.88
N ASN A 45 0.09 -19.90 -21.16
CA ASN A 45 -1.13 -20.60 -21.57
C ASN A 45 -2.37 -19.73 -21.33
N GLY A 46 -2.44 -19.06 -20.18
CA GLY A 46 -3.47 -18.06 -19.88
C GLY A 46 -3.45 -16.87 -20.85
N LYS A 47 -2.25 -16.44 -21.27
CA LYS A 47 -2.11 -15.44 -22.35
C LYS A 47 -2.68 -15.94 -23.68
N LYS A 48 -2.34 -17.17 -24.09
CA LYS A 48 -2.82 -17.73 -25.37
C LYS A 48 -4.34 -17.90 -25.39
N GLU A 49 -4.94 -18.36 -24.31
CA GLU A 49 -6.38 -18.60 -24.24
C GLU A 49 -7.19 -17.30 -24.32
N ILE A 50 -6.72 -16.24 -23.66
CA ILE A 50 -7.33 -14.91 -23.73
C ILE A 50 -7.07 -14.24 -25.08
N ILE A 51 -5.86 -14.37 -25.66
CA ILE A 51 -5.58 -13.88 -27.02
C ILE A 51 -6.55 -14.52 -28.01
N ASN A 52 -6.72 -15.84 -27.97
CA ASN A 52 -7.56 -16.57 -28.91
C ASN A 52 -9.05 -16.24 -28.71
N SER A 53 -9.55 -16.30 -27.46
CA SER A 53 -10.94 -15.94 -27.15
C SER A 53 -11.29 -14.51 -27.57
N THR A 54 -10.31 -13.61 -27.46
CA THR A 54 -10.50 -12.21 -27.83
C THR A 54 -10.39 -11.99 -29.34
N ALA A 55 -9.46 -12.68 -30.01
CA ALA A 55 -9.34 -12.66 -31.46
C ALA A 55 -10.62 -13.18 -32.12
N ASP A 56 -11.21 -14.26 -31.61
CA ASP A 56 -12.45 -14.84 -32.11
C ASP A 56 -13.65 -13.89 -31.97
N LYS A 57 -13.76 -13.23 -30.82
CA LYS A 57 -14.83 -12.25 -30.57
C LYS A 57 -14.70 -11.03 -31.49
N PHE A 58 -13.47 -10.57 -31.69
CA PHE A 58 -13.15 -9.43 -32.53
C PHE A 58 -13.35 -9.72 -34.03
N ASP A 59 -12.99 -10.92 -34.48
CA ASP A 59 -13.27 -11.41 -35.83
C ASP A 59 -14.79 -11.50 -36.08
N GLY A 60 -15.56 -11.96 -35.08
CA GLY A 60 -17.02 -11.95 -35.13
C GLY A 60 -17.64 -10.54 -35.29
N GLU A 61 -17.13 -9.56 -34.54
CA GLU A 61 -17.60 -8.16 -34.60
C GLU A 61 -17.22 -7.47 -35.93
N LEU A 62 -16.03 -7.75 -36.46
CA LEU A 62 -15.63 -7.24 -37.77
C LEU A 62 -16.44 -7.86 -38.91
N LYS A 63 -16.71 -9.16 -38.85
CA LYS A 63 -17.59 -9.85 -39.79
C LYS A 63 -19.02 -9.32 -39.73
N ALA A 64 -19.53 -8.99 -38.54
CA ALA A 64 -20.84 -8.37 -38.37
C ALA A 64 -20.93 -6.95 -38.99
N LEU A 65 -19.79 -6.26 -39.11
CA LEU A 65 -19.66 -4.97 -39.79
C LEU A 65 -19.31 -5.10 -41.28
N GLY A 66 -19.27 -6.32 -41.82
CA GLY A 66 -18.99 -6.60 -43.23
C GLY A 66 -17.51 -6.66 -43.60
N PHE A 67 -16.60 -6.60 -42.63
CA PHE A 67 -15.16 -6.73 -42.84
C PHE A 67 -14.71 -8.17 -42.59
N ASN A 68 -13.84 -8.70 -43.46
CA ASN A 68 -13.36 -10.09 -43.37
C ASN A 68 -11.82 -10.13 -43.45
N PRO A 69 -11.10 -9.59 -42.45
CA PRO A 69 -9.64 -9.53 -42.49
C PRO A 69 -9.00 -10.90 -42.19
N PRO A 70 -7.77 -11.15 -42.65
CA PRO A 70 -7.00 -12.33 -42.23
C PRO A 70 -6.70 -12.27 -40.72
N GLU A 71 -6.74 -13.40 -40.02
CA GLU A 71 -6.43 -13.50 -38.57
C GLU A 71 -5.08 -12.85 -38.20
N SER A 72 -4.09 -12.94 -39.08
CA SER A 72 -2.77 -12.32 -38.88
C SER A 72 -2.80 -10.78 -38.80
N MET A 73 -3.79 -10.16 -39.44
CA MET A 73 -3.97 -8.70 -39.49
C MET A 73 -4.63 -8.16 -38.22
N VAL A 74 -5.55 -8.95 -37.61
CA VAL A 74 -6.18 -8.64 -36.32
C VAL A 74 -5.13 -8.58 -35.20
N ALA A 75 -4.26 -9.60 -35.13
CA ALA A 75 -3.18 -9.65 -34.14
C ALA A 75 -2.16 -8.50 -34.31
N CYS A 76 -1.83 -8.13 -35.56
CA CYS A 76 -0.90 -7.03 -35.83
C CYS A 76 -1.48 -5.66 -35.47
N LEU A 77 -2.77 -5.44 -35.73
CA LEU A 77 -3.43 -4.22 -35.31
C LEU A 77 -3.37 -4.11 -33.79
N LEU A 78 -3.73 -5.19 -33.05
CA LEU A 78 -3.72 -5.26 -31.58
C LEU A 78 -2.37 -4.83 -30.99
N MET A 79 -1.28 -5.39 -31.52
CA MET A 79 0.08 -5.04 -31.09
C MET A 79 0.46 -3.58 -31.39
N ALA A 80 0.03 -3.04 -32.55
CA ALA A 80 0.35 -1.67 -32.95
C ALA A 80 -0.39 -0.60 -32.12
N ALA A 81 -1.59 -0.92 -31.62
CA ALA A 81 -2.37 -0.04 -30.77
C ALA A 81 -1.85 -0.02 -29.31
N ILE A 82 -1.42 -1.17 -28.78
CA ILE A 82 -0.74 -1.28 -27.48
C ILE A 82 0.54 -0.43 -27.47
N ALA A 83 1.32 -0.52 -28.56
CA ALA A 83 2.56 0.23 -28.71
C ALA A 83 2.37 1.76 -28.86
N ARG A 84 1.16 2.24 -29.16
CA ARG A 84 0.86 3.66 -29.45
C ARG A 84 -0.01 4.35 -28.38
N ALA A 85 -0.47 3.63 -27.36
CA ALA A 85 -1.32 4.22 -26.33
C ALA A 85 -0.55 5.26 -25.50
N GLY A 86 -0.97 6.52 -25.62
CA GLY A 86 -0.40 7.65 -24.87
C GLY A 86 -0.96 7.76 -23.44
N ARG A 87 -0.33 8.62 -22.63
CA ARG A 87 -0.67 8.86 -21.20
C ARG A 87 -2.17 9.13 -20.95
N ARG A 88 -2.82 9.84 -21.87
CA ARG A 88 -4.24 10.26 -21.80
C ARG A 88 -5.23 9.13 -22.14
N ASP A 89 -4.80 8.13 -22.92
CA ASP A 89 -5.63 6.97 -23.25
C ASP A 89 -5.64 5.94 -22.12
N ARG A 90 -4.59 5.91 -21.27
CA ARG A 90 -4.57 5.13 -20.03
C ARG A 90 -5.63 5.65 -19.04
N GLU A 91 -5.69 6.95 -18.79
CA GLU A 91 -6.65 7.59 -17.87
C GLU A 91 -8.12 7.30 -18.24
N ASN A 92 -8.47 7.36 -19.53
CA ASN A 92 -9.84 7.07 -20.00
C ASN A 92 -10.22 5.58 -19.92
N LEU A 93 -9.24 4.69 -19.89
CA LEU A 93 -9.48 3.25 -19.84
C LEU A 93 -9.71 2.70 -18.45
N PHE A 94 -9.03 3.28 -17.46
CA PHE A 94 -9.27 2.98 -16.05
C PHE A 94 -10.73 3.25 -15.67
N GLN A 95 -11.37 4.24 -16.28
CA GLN A 95 -12.76 4.60 -15.96
C GLN A 95 -13.84 3.65 -16.51
N ASN A 96 -13.57 2.77 -17.49
CA ASN A 96 -14.64 2.11 -18.26
C ASN A 96 -14.63 0.55 -18.35
N GLY A 97 -13.98 -0.17 -17.41
CA GLY A 97 -14.25 -1.61 -17.23
C GLY A 97 -13.16 -2.46 -16.56
N GLY A 98 -11.88 -2.13 -16.77
CA GLY A 98 -10.75 -2.89 -16.21
C GLY A 98 -10.66 -2.80 -14.68
N ILE A 99 -10.85 -1.60 -14.13
CA ILE A 99 -10.91 -1.39 -12.66
C ILE A 99 -12.02 -2.21 -12.02
N ILE A 100 -13.16 -2.37 -12.69
CA ILE A 100 -14.31 -3.07 -12.12
C ILE A 100 -13.96 -4.54 -11.88
N VAL A 101 -13.23 -5.18 -12.80
CA VAL A 101 -12.81 -6.59 -12.65
C VAL A 101 -11.70 -6.72 -11.62
N ILE A 102 -10.67 -5.87 -11.68
CA ILE A 102 -9.55 -5.88 -10.71
C ILE A 102 -10.08 -5.63 -9.29
N GLY A 103 -10.92 -4.61 -9.13
CA GLY A 103 -11.55 -4.28 -7.85
C GLY A 103 -12.39 -5.41 -7.28
N LYS A 104 -13.13 -6.16 -8.11
CA LYS A 104 -13.86 -7.37 -7.68
C LYS A 104 -12.92 -8.45 -7.15
N ASN A 105 -11.79 -8.67 -7.81
CA ASN A 105 -10.81 -9.67 -7.40
C ASN A 105 -10.10 -9.26 -6.09
N ILE A 106 -9.70 -7.99 -5.97
CA ILE A 106 -9.12 -7.42 -4.75
C ILE A 106 -10.09 -7.58 -3.58
N LYS A 107 -11.34 -7.15 -3.77
CA LYS A 107 -12.41 -7.30 -2.78
C LYS A 107 -12.56 -8.76 -2.34
N LYS A 108 -12.64 -9.71 -3.29
CA LYS A 108 -12.74 -11.15 -2.98
C LYS A 108 -11.53 -11.65 -2.19
N ALA A 109 -10.32 -11.24 -2.56
CA ALA A 109 -9.09 -11.64 -1.87
C ALA A 109 -9.05 -11.09 -0.43
N LEU A 110 -9.39 -9.82 -0.23
CA LEU A 110 -9.45 -9.18 1.09
C LEU A 110 -10.54 -9.81 1.97
N THR A 111 -11.75 -10.04 1.42
CA THR A 111 -12.81 -10.77 2.12
C THR A 111 -12.31 -12.15 2.57
N ALA A 112 -11.70 -12.92 1.66
CA ALA A 112 -11.21 -14.25 1.98
C ALA A 112 -10.12 -14.23 3.06
N LYS A 113 -9.22 -13.23 3.04
CA LYS A 113 -8.17 -13.08 4.04
C LYS A 113 -8.73 -12.79 5.44
N ILE A 114 -9.70 -11.88 5.54
CA ILE A 114 -10.39 -11.57 6.79
C ILE A 114 -11.20 -12.77 7.27
N GLU A 115 -11.99 -13.40 6.40
CA GLU A 115 -12.77 -14.59 6.78
C GLU A 115 -11.88 -15.75 7.25
N ASP A 116 -10.69 -15.91 6.67
CA ASP A 116 -9.73 -16.88 7.16
C ASP A 116 -9.19 -16.51 8.55
N TRP A 117 -8.87 -15.23 8.78
CA TRP A 117 -8.46 -14.72 10.09
C TRP A 117 -9.51 -14.96 11.18
N LEU A 118 -10.78 -14.66 10.89
CA LEU A 118 -11.87 -14.78 11.86
C LEU A 118 -12.09 -16.21 12.35
N LYS A 119 -11.65 -17.26 11.62
CA LYS A 119 -11.74 -18.65 12.08
C LYS A 119 -10.84 -18.97 13.27
N TYR A 120 -9.80 -18.17 13.49
CA TYR A 120 -8.81 -18.37 14.57
C TYR A 120 -9.05 -17.46 15.78
N VAL A 121 -10.13 -16.68 15.74
CA VAL A 121 -10.61 -15.89 16.88
C VAL A 121 -11.57 -16.76 17.68
N ASP A 122 -11.21 -17.08 18.92
CA ASP A 122 -11.97 -17.99 19.79
C ASP A 122 -13.08 -17.29 20.59
N ASP A 123 -13.04 -15.96 20.68
CA ASP A 123 -14.07 -15.15 21.31
C ASP A 123 -15.12 -14.69 20.30
N THR A 124 -16.35 -15.18 20.45
CA THR A 124 -17.48 -14.84 19.58
C THR A 124 -17.88 -13.35 19.61
N GLU A 125 -17.67 -12.66 20.73
CA GLU A 125 -17.92 -11.22 20.83
C GLU A 125 -16.88 -10.45 20.01
N ILE A 126 -15.60 -10.85 20.10
CA ILE A 126 -14.51 -10.26 19.31
C ILE A 126 -14.74 -10.50 17.82
N VAL A 127 -15.18 -11.70 17.40
CA VAL A 127 -15.55 -11.97 16.00
C VAL A 127 -16.62 -10.98 15.52
N LYS A 128 -17.66 -10.74 16.32
CA LYS A 128 -18.72 -9.78 15.96
C LYS A 128 -18.16 -8.36 15.81
N ILE A 129 -17.33 -7.91 16.76
CA ILE A 129 -16.68 -6.60 16.73
C ILE A 129 -15.84 -6.45 15.46
N LEU A 130 -15.01 -7.45 15.13
CA LEU A 130 -14.17 -7.46 13.93
C LEU A 130 -15.01 -7.33 12.65
N ARG A 131 -16.09 -8.10 12.53
CA ARG A 131 -16.98 -8.05 11.35
C ARG A 131 -17.59 -6.67 11.12
N GLU A 132 -17.86 -5.92 12.19
CA GLU A 132 -18.53 -4.62 12.11
C GLU A 132 -17.57 -3.43 11.94
N ASN A 133 -16.26 -3.64 12.18
CA ASN A 133 -15.31 -2.53 12.36
C ASN A 133 -14.06 -2.60 11.47
N ILE A 134 -13.75 -3.70 10.80
CA ILE A 134 -12.52 -3.82 9.99
C ILE A 134 -12.54 -2.86 8.79
N ILE A 135 -11.46 -2.09 8.69
CA ILE A 135 -11.05 -1.35 7.49
C ILE A 135 -9.64 -1.81 7.12
N ILE A 136 -9.42 -2.18 5.86
CA ILE A 136 -8.08 -2.41 5.32
C ILE A 136 -7.70 -1.24 4.43
N THR A 137 -6.51 -0.69 4.60
CA THR A 137 -6.00 0.40 3.75
C THR A 137 -4.47 0.34 3.65
N GLY A 138 -3.83 1.34 3.04
CA GLY A 138 -2.37 1.39 2.92
C GLY A 138 -1.81 0.55 1.78
N GLY A 139 -0.59 0.06 1.99
CA GLY A 139 0.26 -0.53 0.94
C GLY A 139 -0.31 -1.81 0.31
N CYS A 140 -1.08 -2.60 1.05
CA CYS A 140 -1.58 -3.89 0.56
C CYS A 140 -2.43 -3.77 -0.72
N ILE A 141 -3.29 -2.75 -0.80
CA ILE A 141 -4.14 -2.52 -1.98
C ILE A 141 -3.28 -2.02 -3.15
N VAL A 142 -2.24 -1.24 -2.88
CA VAL A 142 -1.27 -0.80 -3.90
C VAL A 142 -0.55 -1.99 -4.49
N SER A 143 -0.03 -2.90 -3.66
CA SER A 143 0.62 -4.14 -4.09
C SER A 143 -0.33 -4.99 -4.93
N MET A 144 -1.57 -5.20 -4.48
CA MET A 144 -2.57 -5.98 -5.23
C MET A 144 -2.91 -5.35 -6.60
N LEU A 145 -3.02 -4.01 -6.67
CA LEU A 145 -3.27 -3.30 -7.93
C LEU A 145 -2.09 -3.43 -8.92
N ASN A 146 -0.87 -3.55 -8.42
CA ASN A 146 0.34 -3.76 -9.22
C ASN A 146 0.63 -5.24 -9.52
N GLY A 147 -0.13 -6.18 -8.94
CA GLY A 147 0.17 -7.62 -9.02
C GLY A 147 1.42 -8.03 -8.25
N GLU A 148 1.83 -7.22 -7.26
CA GLU A 148 2.95 -7.47 -6.37
C GLU A 148 2.49 -8.30 -5.16
N GLU A 149 3.42 -8.98 -4.50
CA GLU A 149 3.11 -9.71 -3.26
C GLU A 149 2.73 -8.73 -2.15
N VAL A 150 1.71 -9.09 -1.38
CA VAL A 150 1.31 -8.33 -0.19
C VAL A 150 2.24 -8.71 0.96
N HIS A 151 2.95 -7.71 1.49
CA HIS A 151 3.79 -7.87 2.69
C HIS A 151 2.95 -8.05 3.95
N ASP A 152 1.98 -7.18 4.13
CA ASP A 152 1.14 -7.05 5.32
C ASP A 152 -0.25 -6.54 4.93
N TYR A 153 -1.21 -6.73 5.83
CA TYR A 153 -2.56 -6.17 5.74
C TYR A 153 -2.77 -5.26 6.94
N ASP A 154 -2.60 -3.95 6.72
CA ASP A 154 -2.91 -2.93 7.70
C ASP A 154 -4.41 -2.86 7.96
N VAL A 155 -4.82 -3.34 9.14
CA VAL A 155 -6.19 -3.36 9.64
C VAL A 155 -6.38 -2.24 10.65
N TYR A 156 -7.36 -1.40 10.36
CA TYR A 156 -7.87 -0.35 11.23
C TYR A 156 -9.28 -0.68 11.70
N PHE A 157 -9.76 0.10 12.68
CA PHE A 157 -11.10 -0.06 13.26
C PHE A 157 -11.94 1.21 13.13
N ARG A 158 -13.23 1.03 12.83
CA ARG A 158 -14.21 2.12 12.72
C ARG A 158 -14.46 2.87 14.03
N THR A 159 -14.31 2.21 15.17
CA THR A 159 -14.57 2.81 16.49
C THR A 159 -13.42 2.59 17.44
N LYS A 160 -13.29 3.50 18.41
CA LYS A 160 -12.29 3.43 19.49
C LYS A 160 -12.50 2.17 20.33
N GLU A 161 -13.76 1.87 20.65
CA GLU A 161 -14.13 0.73 21.48
C GLU A 161 -13.76 -0.60 20.81
N ALA A 162 -13.97 -0.71 19.49
CA ALA A 162 -13.58 -1.89 18.73
C ALA A 162 -12.05 -2.06 18.73
N CYS A 163 -11.33 -0.98 18.45
CA CYS A 163 -9.87 -0.96 18.49
C CYS A 163 -9.35 -1.44 19.86
N GLN A 164 -9.87 -0.87 20.94
CA GLN A 164 -9.45 -1.19 22.30
C GLN A 164 -9.74 -2.65 22.65
N LYS A 165 -10.97 -3.13 22.44
CA LYS A 165 -11.34 -4.51 22.77
C LYS A 165 -10.52 -5.54 22.00
N VAL A 166 -10.27 -5.31 20.72
CA VAL A 166 -9.46 -6.22 19.89
C VAL A 166 -7.99 -6.19 20.34
N ALA A 167 -7.44 -5.01 20.63
CA ALA A 167 -6.09 -4.87 21.15
C ALA A 167 -5.91 -5.59 22.50
N GLU A 168 -6.87 -5.42 23.42
CA GLU A 168 -6.88 -6.09 24.73
C GLU A 168 -6.97 -7.61 24.59
N TYR A 169 -7.78 -8.10 23.66
CA TYR A 169 -7.88 -9.54 23.35
C TYR A 169 -6.54 -10.12 22.89
N TYR A 170 -5.83 -9.47 21.95
CA TYR A 170 -4.52 -9.95 21.50
C TYR A 170 -3.42 -9.77 22.54
N ALA A 171 -3.43 -8.69 23.33
CA ALA A 171 -2.51 -8.51 24.45
C ALA A 171 -2.69 -9.62 25.49
N LYS A 172 -3.93 -9.99 25.81
CA LYS A 172 -4.22 -11.12 26.69
C LYS A 172 -3.67 -12.43 26.12
N LYS A 173 -3.95 -12.75 24.85
CA LYS A 173 -3.39 -13.96 24.20
C LYS A 173 -1.86 -14.01 24.25
N PHE A 174 -1.21 -12.86 24.07
CA PHE A 174 0.24 -12.78 24.16
C PHE A 174 0.74 -13.00 25.60
N ASN A 175 0.15 -12.33 26.58
CA ASN A 175 0.51 -12.47 28.00
C ASN A 175 0.23 -13.87 28.57
N ASP A 176 -0.77 -14.58 28.04
CA ASP A 176 -1.08 -15.96 28.45
C ASP A 176 0.03 -16.94 28.00
N THR A 177 0.84 -16.55 27.00
CA THR A 177 1.89 -17.40 26.39
C THR A 177 3.32 -16.91 26.67
N HIS A 178 3.50 -15.69 27.18
CA HIS A 178 4.82 -15.08 27.38
C HIS A 178 4.96 -14.50 28.80
N CYS A 179 6.20 -14.45 29.32
CA CYS A 179 6.48 -13.84 30.63
C CYS A 179 6.44 -12.30 30.63
N SER A 180 6.28 -11.68 29.47
CA SER A 180 6.16 -10.23 29.29
C SER A 180 4.72 -9.76 29.55
N GLU A 181 4.56 -8.62 30.23
CA GLU A 181 3.26 -8.01 30.51
C GLU A 181 3.00 -6.84 29.55
N VAL A 182 2.26 -7.11 28.47
CA VAL A 182 1.73 -6.08 27.55
C VAL A 182 0.41 -5.55 28.11
N LYS A 183 0.30 -4.24 28.24
CA LYS A 183 -0.94 -3.54 28.63
C LYS A 183 -1.40 -2.63 27.51
N ILE A 184 -2.71 -2.60 27.31
CA ILE A 184 -3.34 -1.61 26.44
C ILE A 184 -3.75 -0.42 27.32
N GLU A 185 -3.28 0.76 26.98
CA GLU A 185 -3.62 2.00 27.66
C GLU A 185 -4.35 2.94 26.70
N ASP A 186 -5.38 3.61 27.22
CA ASP A 186 -6.04 4.74 26.56
C ASP A 186 -5.51 6.03 27.20
N ARG A 187 -4.64 6.74 26.49
CA ARG A 187 -4.10 8.03 26.91
C ARG A 187 -4.21 9.04 25.79
N ASP A 188 -4.61 10.27 26.14
CA ASP A 188 -4.67 11.40 25.19
C ASP A 188 -5.50 11.09 23.92
N ASP A 189 -6.62 10.37 24.06
CA ASP A 189 -7.43 9.87 22.95
C ASP A 189 -6.65 9.02 21.94
N ARG A 190 -5.71 8.22 22.44
CA ARG A 190 -4.92 7.26 21.67
C ARG A 190 -4.80 5.96 22.43
N ILE A 191 -5.03 4.86 21.71
CA ILE A 191 -4.80 3.52 22.22
C ILE A 191 -3.34 3.18 21.95
N GLN A 192 -2.62 2.75 22.98
CA GLN A 192 -1.20 2.42 22.90
C GLN A 192 -0.90 1.11 23.63
N CYS A 193 0.07 0.36 23.11
CA CYS A 193 0.64 -0.77 23.84
C CYS A 193 1.76 -0.26 24.76
N PHE A 194 1.63 -0.58 26.05
CA PHE A 194 2.65 -0.36 27.06
C PHE A 194 3.29 -1.70 27.44
N ILE A 195 4.61 -1.79 27.30
CA ILE A 195 5.39 -3.00 27.58
C ILE A 195 6.27 -2.72 28.80
N ARG A 196 6.15 -3.53 29.86
CA ARG A 196 6.88 -3.33 31.13
C ARG A 196 8.38 -3.66 31.10
N SER A 197 8.87 -4.27 30.03
CA SER A 197 10.27 -4.65 29.82
C SER A 197 10.81 -3.97 28.56
N GLU A 198 11.83 -3.12 28.68
CA GLU A 198 12.63 -2.48 27.61
C GLU A 198 12.00 -2.43 26.20
N GLY A 199 11.00 -1.55 26.02
CA GLY A 199 10.69 -0.91 24.74
C GLY A 199 9.99 -1.72 23.65
N ILE A 200 10.18 -3.03 23.54
CA ILE A 200 9.63 -3.87 22.45
C ILE A 200 9.44 -5.31 22.95
N ALA A 201 8.22 -5.86 22.80
CA ALA A 201 7.94 -7.27 23.09
C ALA A 201 7.94 -8.06 21.77
N LYS A 202 8.97 -8.89 21.59
CA LYS A 202 9.08 -9.87 20.49
C LYS A 202 8.86 -11.27 21.04
N ASP A 203 8.25 -12.16 20.27
CA ASP A 203 8.31 -13.61 20.52
C ASP A 203 9.79 -14.07 20.42
N GLU A 204 10.26 -14.92 21.34
CA GLU A 204 11.69 -15.26 21.52
C GLU A 204 12.32 -15.98 20.31
N GLU A 205 11.50 -16.46 19.37
CA GLU A 205 11.91 -17.12 18.11
C GLU A 205 11.69 -16.24 16.87
N PHE A 206 11.63 -14.91 17.04
CA PHE A 206 11.55 -13.97 15.92
C PHE A 206 12.95 -13.81 15.27
N GLU A 207 13.24 -14.62 14.24
CA GLU A 207 14.44 -14.44 13.41
C GLU A 207 14.19 -13.40 12.30
N GLU A 208 14.96 -12.31 12.32
CA GLU A 208 15.04 -11.36 11.21
C GLU A 208 15.93 -11.97 10.11
N GLU A 209 15.39 -12.28 8.93
CA GLU A 209 16.21 -12.64 7.77
C GLU A 209 16.95 -11.39 7.29
N GLN A 210 18.20 -11.22 7.74
CA GLN A 210 19.07 -10.17 7.21
C GLN A 210 19.53 -10.54 5.80
N GLU A 211 18.79 -10.09 4.77
CA GLU A 211 19.38 -9.94 3.44
C GLU A 211 20.33 -8.74 3.46
N SER A 212 21.62 -9.03 3.60
CA SER A 212 22.69 -8.07 3.44
C SER A 212 22.75 -7.59 1.99
N ASN A 213 22.13 -6.45 1.69
CA ASN A 213 22.51 -5.59 0.56
C ASN A 213 22.07 -4.14 0.81
N GLY A 214 22.93 -3.37 1.48
CA GLY A 214 23.07 -1.93 1.34
C GLY A 214 21.82 -1.05 1.56
N ILE A 215 21.74 -0.45 2.76
CA ILE A 215 20.80 0.62 3.14
C ILE A 215 19.35 0.13 3.27
N SER A 216 19.05 -0.65 4.32
CA SER A 216 17.69 -0.83 4.80
C SER A 216 17.30 0.37 5.69
N ASP A 217 16.64 1.35 5.07
CA ASP A 217 16.00 2.47 5.76
C ASP A 217 14.57 2.03 6.11
N GLU A 218 14.47 1.22 7.16
CA GLU A 218 13.22 0.74 7.75
C GLU A 218 12.58 1.96 8.44
N THR A 219 11.54 2.56 7.86
CA THR A 219 10.93 3.79 8.42
C THR A 219 9.57 3.54 9.07
N GLU A 220 9.18 2.30 9.34
CA GLU A 220 7.96 1.97 10.07
C GLU A 220 8.24 0.75 10.95
N PRO A 221 7.61 0.63 12.13
CA PRO A 221 7.78 -0.51 13.03
C PRO A 221 7.13 -1.74 12.41
N TYR A 222 7.76 -2.26 11.38
CA TYR A 222 7.41 -3.48 10.70
C TYR A 222 8.48 -4.48 11.04
N ALA A 223 8.13 -5.31 12.01
CA ALA A 223 8.70 -6.64 12.09
C ALA A 223 8.34 -7.32 10.76
N GLU A 224 9.32 -7.61 9.90
CA GLU A 224 9.09 -8.41 8.70
C GLU A 224 8.30 -9.66 9.09
N SER A 225 7.23 -9.98 8.35
CA SER A 225 6.39 -11.13 8.68
C SER A 225 7.28 -12.38 8.73
N PRO A 226 7.44 -13.04 9.89
CA PRO A 226 8.39 -14.13 10.01
C PRO A 226 7.96 -15.28 9.09
N THR A 227 8.94 -15.96 8.51
CA THR A 227 8.76 -17.30 7.98
C THR A 227 8.23 -18.19 9.11
N ILE A 228 6.97 -18.58 8.99
CA ILE A 228 6.26 -19.34 10.03
C ILE A 228 6.83 -20.76 10.02
N ASN A 229 7.46 -21.16 11.13
CA ASN A 229 7.61 -22.57 11.47
C ASN A 229 6.20 -23.21 11.49
N ASP A 230 5.98 -24.22 10.65
CA ASP A 230 4.66 -24.73 10.23
C ASP A 230 3.76 -25.28 11.37
N ASP A 231 4.28 -25.39 12.60
CA ASP A 231 3.60 -26.00 13.75
C ASP A 231 2.86 -25.02 14.68
N LYS A 232 3.05 -23.69 14.56
CA LYS A 232 2.41 -22.71 15.46
C LYS A 232 1.04 -22.26 14.93
N PRO A 233 0.06 -21.93 15.83
CA PRO A 233 -1.26 -21.46 15.41
C PRO A 233 -1.20 -20.20 14.54
N LYS A 234 -2.06 -20.14 13.52
CA LYS A 234 -2.22 -18.97 12.65
C LYS A 234 -2.84 -17.78 13.39
N TYR A 235 -2.54 -16.59 12.89
CA TYR A 235 -3.02 -15.30 13.41
C TYR A 235 -2.74 -15.05 14.90
N ARG A 236 -1.69 -15.65 15.45
CA ARG A 236 -1.24 -15.37 16.82
C ARG A 236 -0.50 -14.04 16.86
N PRO A 237 -0.52 -13.29 17.97
CA PRO A 237 0.28 -12.09 18.11
C PRO A 237 1.77 -12.46 18.14
N VAL A 238 2.59 -11.79 17.33
CA VAL A 238 4.06 -12.05 17.23
C VAL A 238 4.90 -10.85 17.67
N PHE A 239 4.35 -9.65 17.56
CA PHE A 239 5.07 -8.41 17.84
C PHE A 239 4.14 -7.30 18.32
N PHE A 240 4.61 -6.54 19.31
CA PHE A 240 3.93 -5.34 19.79
C PHE A 240 4.86 -4.13 19.70
N SER A 241 4.39 -3.11 18.99
CA SER A 241 4.93 -1.75 19.08
C SER A 241 3.97 -0.87 19.86
N THR A 242 4.36 0.37 20.18
CA THR A 242 3.46 1.34 20.83
C THR A 242 2.16 1.58 20.05
N ASN A 243 2.18 1.46 18.72
CA ASN A 243 1.12 1.94 17.83
C ASN A 243 0.45 0.84 16.99
N ALA A 244 0.99 -0.38 17.02
CA ALA A 244 0.53 -1.49 16.20
C ALA A 244 0.84 -2.84 16.83
N ILE A 245 0.00 -3.83 16.52
CA ILE A 245 0.14 -5.23 16.92
C ILE A 245 0.26 -6.07 15.65
N SER A 246 1.40 -6.72 15.44
CA SER A 246 1.58 -7.61 14.30
C SER A 246 1.21 -9.04 14.69
N LEU A 247 0.36 -9.66 13.88
CA LEU A 247 -0.03 -11.05 14.00
C LEU A 247 0.73 -11.88 12.96
N SER A 248 0.85 -13.18 13.22
CA SER A 248 1.29 -14.11 12.17
C SER A 248 0.32 -14.06 10.98
N ASP A 249 0.79 -14.58 9.84
CA ASP A 249 0.02 -14.59 8.60
C ASP A 249 -0.30 -13.17 8.08
N LYS A 250 0.63 -12.23 8.29
CA LYS A 250 0.65 -10.91 7.64
C LYS A 250 -0.47 -9.95 8.05
N ILE A 251 -1.17 -10.16 9.18
CA ILE A 251 -2.17 -9.18 9.67
C ILE A 251 -1.48 -8.20 10.61
N GLN A 252 -1.64 -6.91 10.37
CA GLN A 252 -1.17 -5.86 11.27
C GLN A 252 -2.35 -5.03 11.77
N LEU A 253 -2.52 -4.97 13.09
CA LEU A 253 -3.55 -4.14 13.71
C LEU A 253 -2.95 -2.77 14.01
N VAL A 254 -3.38 -1.74 13.28
CA VAL A 254 -2.97 -0.36 13.56
C VAL A 254 -3.93 0.22 14.59
N ILE A 255 -3.43 0.41 15.82
CA ILE A 255 -4.26 0.80 16.98
C ILE A 255 -4.19 2.31 17.28
N ARG A 256 -3.21 3.01 16.69
CA ARG A 256 -3.01 4.45 16.91
C ARG A 256 -4.15 5.32 16.38
N PHE A 257 -4.84 4.87 15.33
CA PHE A 257 -5.89 5.62 14.66
C PHE A 257 -7.12 4.73 14.46
N TYR A 258 -8.30 5.34 14.58
CA TYR A 258 -9.60 4.70 14.41
C TYR A 258 -10.59 5.75 13.91
N GLY A 259 -11.69 5.30 13.32
CA GLY A 259 -12.71 6.18 12.76
C GLY A 259 -13.13 5.76 11.35
N SER A 260 -13.80 6.67 10.64
CA SER A 260 -14.12 6.46 9.23
C SER A 260 -12.84 6.39 8.37
N PRO A 261 -12.91 5.81 7.15
CA PRO A 261 -11.77 5.84 6.23
C PRO A 261 -11.19 7.25 6.02
N GLU A 262 -12.06 8.26 5.91
CA GLU A 262 -11.65 9.65 5.76
C GLU A 262 -10.90 10.17 7.00
N GLU A 263 -11.28 9.75 8.20
CA GLU A 263 -10.60 10.12 9.44
C GLU A 263 -9.23 9.45 9.57
N ILE A 264 -9.14 8.17 9.17
CA ILE A 264 -7.89 7.41 9.15
C ILE A 264 -6.91 8.04 8.15
N HIS A 265 -7.36 8.32 6.92
CA HIS A 265 -6.53 8.88 5.84
C HIS A 265 -6.04 10.32 6.09
N LYS A 266 -6.62 11.07 7.04
CA LYS A 266 -6.05 12.36 7.49
C LYS A 266 -4.65 12.22 8.10
N ASN A 267 -4.25 11.01 8.49
CA ASN A 267 -2.94 10.74 9.05
C ASN A 267 -1.94 10.21 8.01
N TYR A 268 -2.36 10.07 6.74
CA TYR A 268 -1.54 9.58 5.64
C TYR A 268 -0.86 10.75 4.93
N ASP A 269 0.34 10.49 4.41
CA ASP A 269 1.18 11.50 3.78
C ASP A 269 1.04 11.56 2.25
N PHE A 270 0.86 10.40 1.61
CA PHE A 270 0.76 10.27 0.17
C PHE A 270 -0.57 9.66 -0.28
N VAL A 271 -1.12 10.20 -1.38
CA VAL A 271 -2.45 9.82 -1.88
C VAL A 271 -2.55 8.36 -2.35
N HIS A 272 -1.44 7.74 -2.78
CA HIS A 272 -1.49 6.36 -3.28
C HIS A 272 -1.90 5.34 -2.20
N CYS A 273 -1.65 5.64 -0.93
CA CYS A 273 -2.02 4.79 0.19
C CYS A 273 -3.49 4.97 0.63
N THR A 274 -4.26 5.89 0.03
CA THR A 274 -5.64 6.20 0.45
C THR A 274 -6.70 5.34 -0.23
N CYS A 275 -6.32 4.24 -0.88
CA CYS A 275 -7.29 3.20 -1.24
C CYS A 275 -7.70 2.45 0.03
N CYS A 276 -8.98 2.13 0.17
CA CYS A 276 -9.46 1.42 1.35
C CYS A 276 -10.53 0.38 0.99
N TYR A 277 -10.64 -0.62 1.84
CA TYR A 277 -11.67 -1.64 1.81
C TYR A 277 -12.33 -1.70 3.18
N SER A 278 -13.64 -1.47 3.23
CA SER A 278 -14.45 -1.62 4.43
C SER A 278 -15.11 -2.99 4.40
N PHE A 279 -14.87 -3.79 5.43
CA PHE A 279 -15.40 -5.15 5.49
C PHE A 279 -16.89 -5.17 5.86
N PHE A 280 -17.34 -4.19 6.63
CA PHE A 280 -18.71 -4.07 7.14
C PHE A 280 -19.73 -3.90 6.01
N ASP A 281 -19.50 -2.94 5.12
CA ASP A 281 -20.33 -2.66 3.94
C ASP A 281 -19.85 -3.44 2.70
N ASN A 282 -18.70 -4.11 2.81
CA ASN A 282 -18.03 -4.83 1.74
C ASN A 282 -17.72 -3.88 0.56
N GLU A 283 -17.28 -2.65 0.83
CA GLU A 283 -17.00 -1.62 -0.17
C GLU A 283 -15.50 -1.43 -0.37
N LEU A 284 -15.05 -1.36 -1.63
CA LEU A 284 -13.68 -1.03 -2.01
C LEU A 284 -13.68 0.38 -2.64
N THR A 285 -13.02 1.32 -1.99
CA THR A 285 -12.88 2.70 -2.46
C THR A 285 -11.51 2.88 -3.10
N LEU A 286 -11.52 3.26 -4.38
CA LEU A 286 -10.33 3.51 -5.18
C LEU A 286 -10.36 4.95 -5.71
N PRO A 287 -9.92 5.96 -4.93
CA PRO A 287 -9.95 7.35 -5.35
C PRO A 287 -9.15 7.55 -6.65
N SER A 288 -9.70 8.30 -7.61
CA SER A 288 -9.05 8.52 -8.92
C SER A 288 -7.64 9.07 -8.78
N ARG A 289 -7.41 10.00 -7.85
CA ARG A 289 -6.09 10.59 -7.61
C ARG A 289 -5.08 9.59 -7.03
N ALA A 290 -5.54 8.64 -6.21
CA ALA A 290 -4.72 7.55 -5.70
C ALA A 290 -4.29 6.63 -6.85
N LEU A 291 -5.24 6.24 -7.70
CA LEU A 291 -4.99 5.41 -8.87
C LEU A 291 -4.01 6.08 -9.85
N GLU A 292 -4.21 7.36 -10.18
CA GLU A 292 -3.28 8.13 -11.02
C GLU A 292 -1.86 8.11 -10.46
N SER A 293 -1.71 8.26 -9.15
CA SER A 293 -0.42 8.23 -8.45
C SER A 293 0.23 6.84 -8.52
N ILE A 294 -0.54 5.77 -8.31
CA ILE A 294 -0.09 4.37 -8.42
C ILE A 294 0.37 4.04 -9.84
N ILE A 295 -0.46 4.34 -10.84
CA ILE A 295 -0.20 4.03 -12.26
C ILE A 295 1.07 4.73 -12.75
N ASN A 296 1.28 5.98 -12.35
CA ASN A 296 2.45 6.75 -12.75
C ASN A 296 3.68 6.49 -11.87
N LYS A 297 3.54 5.72 -10.78
CA LYS A 297 4.53 5.63 -9.70
C LYS A 297 5.06 7.02 -9.31
N GLU A 298 4.14 7.97 -9.12
CA GLU A 298 4.45 9.34 -8.71
C GLU A 298 3.91 9.59 -7.30
N LEU A 299 4.79 9.90 -6.34
CA LEU A 299 4.38 10.32 -5.02
C LEU A 299 3.70 11.69 -5.09
N TYR A 300 2.48 11.75 -4.59
CA TYR A 300 1.74 12.99 -4.45
C TYR A 300 1.40 13.23 -2.99
N TYR A 301 2.03 14.27 -2.43
CA TYR A 301 1.92 14.64 -1.03
C TYR A 301 0.63 15.40 -0.78
N ILE A 302 -0.15 14.95 0.21
CA ILE A 302 -1.46 15.49 0.58
C ILE A 302 -1.43 16.27 1.91
N GLY A 303 -0.26 16.34 2.55
CA GLY A 303 -0.09 16.91 3.88
C GLY A 303 0.04 15.82 4.93
N SER A 304 0.79 16.09 5.99
CA SER A 304 1.04 15.13 7.06
C SER A 304 1.13 15.85 8.40
N LYS A 305 0.71 15.18 9.48
CA LYS A 305 1.04 15.60 10.85
C LYS A 305 2.51 15.33 11.18
N TYR A 306 3.18 14.52 10.36
CA TYR A 306 4.55 14.05 10.53
C TYR A 306 5.41 14.38 9.31
N PRO A 307 5.53 15.66 8.89
CA PRO A 307 6.21 16.03 7.64
C PRO A 307 7.70 15.66 7.62
N VAL A 308 8.38 15.59 8.79
CA VAL A 308 9.76 15.10 8.85
C VAL A 308 9.83 13.61 8.48
N CYS A 309 8.98 12.76 9.09
CA CYS A 309 8.85 11.36 8.71
C CYS A 309 8.53 11.21 7.22
N SER A 310 7.61 12.03 6.69
CA SER A 310 7.20 11.95 5.28
C SER A 310 8.36 12.22 4.32
N ILE A 311 9.24 13.17 4.63
CA ILE A 311 10.44 13.43 3.84
C ILE A 311 11.35 12.20 3.84
N ILE A 312 11.62 11.62 5.01
CA ILE A 312 12.53 10.46 5.12
C ILE A 312 11.92 9.24 4.43
N ARG A 313 10.62 8.98 4.62
CA ARG A 313 9.87 7.89 3.97
C ARG A 313 9.93 7.95 2.43
N THR A 314 10.16 9.13 1.82
CA THR A 314 10.36 9.20 0.36
C THR A 314 11.50 8.30 -0.12
N ARG A 315 12.55 8.08 0.70
CA ARG A 315 13.69 7.23 0.35
C ARG A 315 13.26 5.79 0.04
N LYS A 316 12.39 5.21 0.87
CA LYS A 316 11.79 3.87 0.69
C LYS A 316 10.97 3.78 -0.60
N PHE A 317 10.18 4.80 -0.91
CA PHE A 317 9.38 4.79 -2.13
C PHE A 317 10.25 4.98 -3.38
N ILE A 318 11.26 5.85 -3.32
CA ILE A 318 12.20 6.06 -4.43
C ILE A 318 13.00 4.78 -4.72
N SER A 319 13.44 4.04 -3.71
CA SER A 319 14.11 2.75 -3.91
C SER A 319 13.20 1.72 -4.57
N ARG A 320 11.88 1.79 -4.34
CA ARG A 320 10.84 0.98 -5.00
C ARG A 320 10.41 1.49 -6.38
N GLY A 321 11.16 2.44 -6.96
CA GLY A 321 10.93 2.96 -8.30
C GLY A 321 9.85 4.04 -8.38
N TRP A 322 9.45 4.64 -7.26
CA TRP A 322 8.58 5.82 -7.28
C TRP A 322 9.39 7.08 -7.60
N THR A 323 8.72 8.04 -8.22
CA THR A 323 9.26 9.35 -8.51
C THR A 323 8.54 10.42 -7.69
N ILE A 324 9.22 11.50 -7.39
CA ILE A 324 8.65 12.64 -6.67
C ILE A 324 9.23 13.92 -7.24
N ASN A 325 8.37 14.91 -7.49
CA ASN A 325 8.80 16.18 -8.05
C ASN A 325 9.16 17.20 -6.95
N ALA A 326 9.96 18.21 -7.31
CA ALA A 326 10.41 19.25 -6.39
C ALA A 326 9.26 20.01 -5.70
N GLY A 327 8.10 20.13 -6.36
CA GLY A 327 6.92 20.75 -5.78
C GLY A 327 6.36 20.00 -4.57
N GLN A 328 6.42 18.66 -4.57
CA GLN A 328 5.99 17.87 -3.41
C GLN A 328 6.96 18.04 -2.23
N TYR A 329 8.28 18.09 -2.50
CA TYR A 329 9.26 18.43 -1.47
C TYR A 329 9.04 19.82 -0.88
N LEU A 330 8.74 20.82 -1.73
CA LEU A 330 8.45 22.17 -1.24
C LEU A 330 7.25 22.19 -0.28
N LYS A 331 6.17 21.46 -0.59
CA LYS A 331 5.02 21.31 0.33
C LYS A 331 5.44 20.72 1.69
N MET A 332 6.24 19.66 1.68
CA MET A 332 6.74 19.04 2.90
C MET A 332 7.61 20.00 3.71
N CYS A 333 8.55 20.70 3.06
CA CYS A 333 9.40 21.70 3.71
C CYS A 333 8.60 22.85 4.33
N LEU A 334 7.54 23.33 3.66
CA LEU A 334 6.67 24.36 4.21
C LEU A 334 6.01 23.90 5.52
N GLN A 335 5.48 22.67 5.58
CA GLN A 335 4.91 22.12 6.81
C GLN A 335 5.95 21.85 7.88
N VAL A 336 7.17 21.41 7.52
CA VAL A 336 8.28 21.32 8.49
C VAL A 336 8.58 22.70 9.09
N GLY A 337 8.50 23.77 8.29
CA GLY A 337 8.71 25.15 8.75
C GLY A 337 7.68 25.64 9.78
N GLU A 338 6.52 24.99 9.89
CA GLU A 338 5.50 25.28 10.90
C GLU A 338 5.79 24.62 12.26
N LEU A 339 6.75 23.69 12.31
CA LEU A 339 7.09 22.92 13.50
C LEU A 339 8.21 23.58 14.33
N ASN A 340 8.10 23.48 15.64
CA ASN A 340 9.21 23.78 16.54
C ASN A 340 10.05 22.53 16.80
N LEU A 341 10.96 22.19 15.88
CA LEU A 341 11.86 21.04 16.03
C LEU A 341 12.90 21.18 17.15
N LYS A 342 12.99 22.35 17.81
CA LYS A 342 13.82 22.54 19.00
C LYS A 342 13.12 22.10 20.28
N ASP A 343 11.80 21.90 20.23
CA ASP A 343 11.07 21.25 21.31
C ASP A 343 11.27 19.74 21.22
N PHE A 344 11.78 19.14 22.31
CA PHE A 344 12.16 17.74 22.33
C PHE A 344 10.96 16.80 22.09
N LYS A 345 9.79 17.16 22.65
CA LYS A 345 8.56 16.37 22.47
C LYS A 345 8.14 16.37 21.01
N THR A 346 8.16 17.54 20.37
CA THR A 346 7.87 17.68 18.93
C THR A 346 8.88 16.90 18.09
N PHE A 347 10.18 17.04 18.37
CA PHE A 347 11.23 16.31 17.65
C PHE A 347 11.04 14.78 17.76
N LYS A 348 10.81 14.26 18.96
CA LYS A 348 10.55 12.84 19.21
C LYS A 348 9.30 12.36 18.47
N ASP A 349 8.17 13.09 18.54
CA ASP A 349 6.93 12.70 17.84
C ASP A 349 7.10 12.72 16.31
N GLN A 350 7.90 13.65 15.77
CA GLN A 350 8.25 13.75 14.35
C GLN A 350 9.25 12.71 13.85
N LEU A 351 9.90 11.96 14.74
CA LEU A 351 10.80 10.86 14.40
C LEU A 351 10.27 9.49 14.84
N ALA A 352 9.20 9.45 15.63
CA ALA A 352 8.57 8.21 16.10
C ALA A 352 8.01 7.32 14.97
N GLY A 353 7.91 7.86 13.75
CA GLY A 353 7.55 7.11 12.54
C GLY A 353 8.70 7.00 11.55
N VAL A 354 9.94 7.01 12.04
CA VAL A 354 11.17 6.77 11.27
C VAL A 354 11.98 5.73 12.05
N ASP A 355 11.83 4.47 11.67
CA ASP A 355 12.40 3.32 12.37
C ASP A 355 13.88 3.06 12.08
N SER A 356 14.71 4.10 12.13
CA SER A 356 16.14 3.85 12.22
C SER A 356 16.49 3.72 13.70
N ALA A 357 17.04 2.56 14.09
CA ALA A 357 17.62 2.35 15.43
C ALA A 357 18.55 3.52 15.83
N TYR A 358 19.18 4.12 14.83
CA TYR A 358 19.96 5.35 14.88
C TYR A 358 19.17 6.56 15.40
N PHE A 359 17.93 6.81 14.95
CA PHE A 359 17.09 7.88 15.50
C PHE A 359 16.62 7.60 16.93
N SER A 360 16.31 6.35 17.26
CA SER A 360 16.00 5.94 18.64
C SER A 360 17.19 6.16 19.58
N GLN A 361 18.41 5.86 19.11
CA GLN A 361 19.65 6.16 19.83
C GLN A 361 19.89 7.67 19.98
N ALA A 362 19.56 8.46 18.95
CA ALA A 362 19.63 9.92 19.02
C ALA A 362 18.70 10.47 20.10
N ILE A 363 17.45 10.01 20.11
CA ILE A 363 16.43 10.39 21.11
C ILE A 363 16.90 10.00 22.51
N ALA A 364 17.41 8.78 22.72
CA ALA A 364 17.89 8.32 24.02
C ALA A 364 19.10 9.13 24.53
N CYS A 365 20.06 9.45 23.65
CA CYS A 365 21.19 10.31 24.00
C CYS A 365 20.74 11.71 24.44
N MET A 366 19.68 12.24 23.79
CA MET A 366 19.11 13.53 24.13
C MET A 366 18.32 13.50 25.44
N GLU A 367 17.54 12.45 25.71
CA GLU A 367 16.81 12.25 26.98
C GLU A 367 17.78 12.24 28.16
N LYS A 368 18.83 11.41 28.06
CA LYS A 368 19.83 11.30 29.12
C LYS A 368 20.50 12.65 29.41
N LYS A 369 20.82 13.44 28.39
CA LYS A 369 21.43 14.76 28.59
C LYS A 369 20.46 15.78 29.18
N ALA A 370 19.18 15.71 28.84
CA ALA A 370 18.14 16.55 29.44
C ALA A 370 17.87 16.20 30.91
N GLU A 371 18.07 14.92 31.30
CA GLU A 371 18.02 14.48 32.70
C GLU A 371 19.25 14.96 33.50
N GLU A 372 20.44 14.97 32.87
CA GLU A 372 21.70 15.41 33.49
C GLU A 372 21.82 16.93 33.65
N ASP A 373 21.22 17.73 32.75
CA ASP A 373 21.28 19.19 32.78
C ASP A 373 19.89 19.81 32.57
N SER A 374 19.32 20.35 33.66
CA SER A 374 17.99 20.97 33.67
C SER A 374 17.91 22.31 32.91
N ASN A 375 19.04 22.91 32.54
CA ASN A 375 19.11 24.08 31.67
C ASN A 375 19.45 23.74 30.21
N PHE A 376 19.60 22.46 29.89
CA PHE A 376 19.95 22.00 28.56
C PHE A 376 18.90 22.46 27.54
N LYS A 377 19.36 23.20 26.53
CA LYS A 377 18.54 23.61 25.38
C LYS A 377 19.09 22.97 24.12
N ILE A 378 18.19 22.34 23.37
CA ILE A 378 18.53 21.77 22.09
C ILE A 378 18.81 22.91 21.11
N ASP A 379 20.01 22.90 20.54
CA ASP A 379 20.41 23.78 19.46
C ASP A 379 20.89 22.97 18.24
N ASN A 380 21.08 23.67 17.12
CA ASN A 380 21.48 23.02 15.88
C ASN A 380 22.88 22.39 15.99
N THR A 381 23.78 22.99 16.78
CA THR A 381 25.16 22.50 16.96
C THR A 381 25.14 21.11 17.58
N TYR A 382 24.40 20.96 18.68
CA TYR A 382 24.28 19.69 19.38
C TYR A 382 23.49 18.67 18.56
N LEU A 383 22.39 19.07 17.90
CA LEU A 383 21.66 18.16 17.02
C LEU A 383 22.56 17.62 15.90
N PHE A 384 23.37 18.47 15.27
CA PHE A 384 24.31 18.05 14.24
C PHE A 384 25.41 17.14 14.80
N GLU A 385 25.91 17.39 16.01
CA GLU A 385 26.88 16.50 16.66
C GLU A 385 26.27 15.10 16.91
N VAL A 386 25.06 15.04 17.45
CA VAL A 386 24.35 13.78 17.70
C VAL A 386 24.09 13.04 16.38
N ILE A 387 23.61 13.75 15.35
CA ILE A 387 23.36 13.16 14.03
C ILE A 387 24.66 12.62 13.42
N ASN A 388 25.75 13.40 13.39
CA ASN A 388 27.03 12.99 12.80
C ASN A 388 27.73 11.85 13.58
N ARG A 389 27.38 11.66 14.85
CA ARG A 389 27.89 10.54 15.64
C ARG A 389 27.18 9.22 15.29
N ILE A 390 25.97 9.33 14.77
CA ILE A 390 25.03 8.23 14.59
C ILE A 390 24.98 7.79 13.12
N PHE A 391 24.99 8.74 12.18
CA PHE A 391 25.04 8.55 10.73
C PHE A 391 26.37 9.02 10.17
#